data_AF-A0A7C5HLZ3-F1
#
_entry.id   AF-A0A7C5HLZ3-F1
#
_cell.length_a   1.000
_cell.length_b   1.000
_cell.length_c   1.000
_cell.angle_alpha   90.00
_cell.angle_beta   90.00
_cell.angle_gamma   90.00
#
_symmetry.space_group_name_H-M   'P 1'
#
loop_
_entity.id
_entity.type
_entity.pdbx_description
1 polymer ?
#
loop_
_entity_poly.entity_id
_entity_poly.type
_entity_poly.pdbx_seq_one_letter_code
_entity_poly.pdbx_strand_id
1 'polypeptide(L)'
;MNRRIKLANFYRYTARYVLLICGIMIFLFALISGAEPFTIKEIIKNSPNSFPWICFLLAVLIAWNNELLGGIIIILLGLSGAFFFSIWNNLFEFIFFLVLGIIIFGSFLF
;
A
#
# COMPACT_ATOMS: atom_id res chain seq x y z
N MET A 1 1.28 30.46 -12.15
CA MET A 1 1.10 29.42 -11.10
C MET A 1 2.34 29.37 -10.20
N ASN A 2 2.16 29.50 -8.88
CA ASN A 2 3.24 29.56 -7.89
C ASN A 2 4.10 28.29 -7.93
N ARG A 3 5.44 28.44 -7.86
CA ARG A 3 6.40 27.32 -7.86
C ARG A 3 6.10 26.29 -6.76
N ARG A 4 5.59 26.74 -5.61
CA ARG A 4 5.18 25.89 -4.48
C ARG A 4 4.03 24.94 -4.85
N ILE A 5 3.01 25.45 -5.56
CA ILE A 5 1.85 24.66 -6.00
C ILE A 5 2.28 23.61 -7.03
N LYS A 6 3.17 23.99 -7.97
CA LYS A 6 3.72 23.04 -8.95
C LYS A 6 4.47 21.89 -8.26
N LEU A 7 5.27 22.22 -7.25
CA LEU A 7 6.04 21.23 -6.49
C LEU A 7 5.14 20.31 -5.66
N ALA A 8 4.12 20.84 -4.98
CA ALA A 8 3.15 20.05 -4.23
C ALA A 8 2.41 19.06 -5.15
N ASN A 9 1.93 19.53 -6.31
CA ASN A 9 1.28 18.67 -7.29
C ASN A 9 2.21 17.58 -7.81
N PHE A 10 3.48 17.90 -8.06
CA PHE A 10 4.48 16.90 -8.47
C PHE A 10 4.58 15.78 -7.43
N TYR A 11 4.76 16.10 -6.14
CA TYR A 11 4.82 15.09 -5.08
C TYR A 11 3.55 14.25 -4.98
N ARG A 12 2.36 14.85 -5.10
CA ARG A 12 1.08 14.13 -5.08
C ARG A 12 0.91 13.17 -6.23
N TYR A 13 1.31 13.57 -7.44
CA TYR A 13 1.31 12.67 -8.59
C TYR A 13 2.32 11.54 -8.42
N THR A 14 3.56 11.85 -8.03
CA THR A 14 4.59 10.84 -7.77
C THR A 14 4.13 9.85 -6.72
N ALA A 15 3.56 10.32 -5.60
CA ALA A 15 3.05 9.47 -4.53
C ALA A 15 1.97 8.50 -5.03
N ARG A 16 0.96 8.99 -5.77
CA ARG A 16 -0.11 8.13 -6.30
C ARG A 16 0.42 7.03 -7.22
N TYR A 17 1.33 7.36 -8.13
CA TYR A 17 1.91 6.35 -9.03
C TYR A 17 2.79 5.35 -8.29
N VAL A 18 3.64 5.80 -7.35
CA VAL A 18 4.49 4.92 -6.56
C VAL A 18 3.65 3.98 -5.70
N LEU A 19 2.66 4.52 -4.97
CA LEU A 19 1.75 3.73 -4.14
C LEU A 19 0.94 2.72 -4.97
N LEU A 20 0.50 3.10 -6.17
CA LEU A 20 -0.21 2.20 -7.08
C LEU A 20 0.67 1.03 -7.54
N ILE A 21 1.89 1.32 -8.03
CA ILE A 21 2.83 0.29 -8.49
C ILE A 21 3.19 -0.64 -7.34
N CYS A 22 3.56 -0.09 -6.17
CA CYS A 22 3.84 -0.88 -4.98
C CYS A 22 2.63 -1.74 -4.59
N GLY A 23 1.43 -1.17 -4.56
CA GLY A 23 0.22 -1.90 -4.20
C GLY A 23 -0.07 -3.08 -5.12
N ILE A 24 0.09 -2.90 -6.44
CA ILE A 24 -0.10 -3.98 -7.42
C ILE A 24 0.93 -5.08 -7.20
N MET A 25 2.21 -4.73 -7.07
CA MET A 25 3.28 -5.71 -6.88
C MET A 25 3.08 -6.53 -5.60
N ILE A 26 2.75 -5.86 -4.48
CA ILE A 26 2.56 -6.53 -3.20
C ILE A 26 1.29 -7.38 -3.21
N PHE A 27 0.19 -6.89 -3.80
CA PHE A 27 -1.04 -7.65 -3.94
C PHE A 27 -0.82 -8.96 -4.70
N LEU A 28 -0.15 -8.90 -5.86
CA LEU A 28 0.17 -10.08 -6.66
C LEU A 28 1.08 -11.05 -5.90
N PHE A 29 2.11 -10.52 -5.22
CA PHE A 29 2.99 -11.32 -4.39
C PHE A 29 2.23 -12.02 -3.26
N ALA A 30 1.38 -11.30 -2.53
CA ALA A 30 0.60 -11.85 -1.42
C ALA A 30 -0.43 -12.88 -1.88
N LEU A 31 -1.01 -12.71 -3.06
CA LEU A 31 -1.97 -13.64 -3.66
C LEU A 31 -1.31 -14.99 -4.04
N ILE A 32 -0.05 -14.96 -4.46
CA ILE A 32 0.65 -16.15 -5.01
C ILE A 32 1.56 -16.83 -3.98
N SER A 33 2.20 -16.08 -3.09
CA SER A 33 3.27 -16.56 -2.19
C SER A 33 2.89 -17.69 -1.23
N GLY A 34 1.60 -17.87 -0.92
CA GLY A 34 1.10 -18.96 -0.06
C GLY A 34 0.37 -20.07 -0.82
N ALA A 35 0.36 -20.04 -2.15
CA ALA A 35 -0.44 -20.92 -2.99
C ALA A 35 0.37 -22.10 -3.57
N GLU A 36 1.10 -22.84 -2.73
CA GLU A 36 1.84 -24.04 -3.16
C GLU A 36 1.04 -25.33 -2.95
N PRO A 37 0.89 -26.19 -3.97
CA PRO A 37 1.29 -26.02 -5.37
C PRO A 37 0.41 -24.99 -6.11
N PHE A 38 1.00 -24.30 -7.10
CA PHE A 38 0.37 -23.20 -7.86
C PHE A 38 -0.83 -23.65 -8.70
N THR A 39 -1.95 -23.88 -8.03
CA THR A 39 -3.24 -24.24 -8.62
C THR A 39 -4.26 -23.15 -8.31
N ILE A 40 -5.30 -23.04 -9.14
CA ILE A 40 -6.39 -22.07 -8.93
C ILE A 40 -7.01 -22.23 -7.54
N LYS A 41 -7.16 -23.48 -7.07
CA LYS A 41 -7.73 -23.79 -5.76
C LYS A 41 -6.88 -23.24 -4.61
N GLU A 42 -5.56 -23.43 -4.65
CA GLU A 42 -4.66 -22.91 -3.61
C GLU A 42 -4.55 -21.38 -3.67
N ILE A 43 -4.62 -20.76 -4.86
CA ILE A 43 -4.68 -19.29 -4.99
C ILE A 43 -5.93 -18.72 -4.31
N ILE A 44 -7.10 -19.32 -4.56
CA ILE A 44 -8.36 -18.90 -3.92
C ILE A 44 -8.27 -19.06 -2.40
N LYS A 45 -7.69 -20.16 -1.92
CA LYS A 45 -7.49 -20.42 -0.49
C LYS A 45 -6.50 -19.44 0.16
N ASN A 46 -5.48 -19.00 -0.57
CA ASN A 46 -4.52 -17.99 -0.12
C ASN A 46 -5.01 -16.54 -0.29
N SER A 47 -6.13 -16.31 -0.99
CA SER A 47 -6.67 -14.96 -1.22
C SER A 47 -6.87 -14.09 0.04
N PRO A 48 -7.17 -14.62 1.25
CA PRO A 48 -7.22 -13.80 2.46
C PRO A 48 -5.89 -13.09 2.77
N ASN A 49 -4.74 -13.67 2.40
CA ASN A 49 -3.43 -13.04 2.55
C ASN A 49 -3.27 -11.79 1.67
N SER A 50 -3.96 -11.75 0.53
CA SER A 50 -3.96 -10.60 -0.39
C SER A 50 -4.90 -9.47 0.03
N PHE A 51 -5.81 -9.72 0.99
CA PHE A 51 -6.88 -8.79 1.36
C PHE A 51 -6.40 -7.44 1.92
N PRO A 52 -5.40 -7.36 2.82
CA PRO A 52 -4.88 -6.06 3.26
C PRO A 52 -4.39 -5.19 2.09
N TRP A 53 -3.81 -5.84 1.07
CA TRP A 53 -3.25 -5.17 -0.10
C TRP A 53 -4.31 -4.76 -1.11
N ILE A 54 -5.43 -5.49 -1.22
CA ILE A 54 -6.58 -5.02 -2.00
C ILE A 54 -7.23 -3.81 -1.35
N CYS A 55 -7.36 -3.79 -0.01
CA CYS A 55 -7.82 -2.60 0.72
C CYS A 55 -6.89 -1.40 0.50
N PHE A 56 -5.58 -1.64 0.51
CA PHE A 56 -4.58 -0.61 0.17
C PHE A 56 -4.76 -0.08 -1.26
N LEU A 57 -4.95 -0.95 -2.25
CA LEU A 57 -5.21 -0.53 -3.64
C LEU A 57 -6.50 0.29 -3.77
N LEU A 58 -7.57 -0.09 -3.08
CA LEU A 58 -8.80 0.70 -3.02
C LEU A 58 -8.56 2.08 -2.42
N ALA A 59 -7.75 2.18 -1.36
CA ALA A 59 -7.38 3.46 -0.76
C ALA A 59 -6.58 4.35 -1.74
N VAL A 60 -5.69 3.75 -2.53
CA VAL A 60 -4.98 4.46 -3.62
C VAL A 60 -5.97 4.95 -4.67
N LEU A 61 -6.94 4.14 -5.10
CA LEU A 61 -8.00 4.56 -6.02
C LEU A 61 -8.86 5.70 -5.47
N ILE A 62 -9.14 5.70 -4.16
CA ILE A 62 -9.78 6.83 -3.49
C ILE A 62 -8.89 8.07 -3.57
N ALA A 63 -7.58 7.94 -3.35
CA ALA A 63 -6.62 9.05 -3.42
C ALA A 63 -6.53 9.71 -4.82
N TRP A 64 -6.87 8.98 -5.88
CA TRP A 64 -6.97 9.55 -7.23
C TRP A 64 -8.13 10.56 -7.37
N ASN A 65 -9.22 10.35 -6.64
CA ASN A 65 -10.40 11.22 -6.66
C ASN A 65 -10.40 12.24 -5.50
N ASN A 66 -9.89 11.84 -4.33
CA ASN A 66 -9.83 12.65 -3.11
C ASN A 66 -8.51 12.36 -2.37
N GLU A 67 -7.52 13.22 -2.62
CA GLU A 67 -6.15 13.08 -2.10
C GLU A 67 -6.14 13.01 -0.57
N LEU A 68 -6.93 13.86 0.11
CA LEU A 68 -6.99 13.93 1.56
C LEU A 68 -7.56 12.64 2.18
N LEU A 69 -8.74 12.20 1.72
CA LEU A 69 -9.37 11.00 2.26
C LEU A 69 -8.51 9.76 1.98
N GLY A 70 -7.99 9.64 0.76
CA GLY A 70 -7.09 8.55 0.39
C GLY A 70 -5.81 8.54 1.23
N GLY A 71 -5.19 9.71 1.44
CA GLY A 71 -3.99 9.85 2.27
C GLY A 71 -4.21 9.44 3.72
N ILE A 72 -5.32 9.85 4.33
CA ILE A 72 -5.69 9.43 5.69
C ILE A 72 -5.83 7.91 5.77
N ILE A 73 -6.59 7.30 4.85
CA ILE A 73 -6.80 5.84 4.84
C ILE A 73 -5.48 5.10 4.63
N ILE A 74 -4.64 5.56 3.70
CA ILE A 74 -3.32 4.97 3.41
C ILE A 74 -2.42 5.00 4.65
N ILE A 75 -2.35 6.14 5.35
CA ILE A 75 -1.56 6.26 6.58
C ILE A 75 -2.08 5.32 7.66
N LEU A 76 -3.41 5.24 7.86
CA LEU A 76 -4.01 4.33 8.84
C LEU A 76 -3.73 2.87 8.51
N LEU A 77 -3.81 2.48 7.23
CA LEU A 77 -3.44 1.13 6.78
C LEU A 77 -1.95 0.84 7.01
N GLY A 78 -1.08 1.81 6.73
CA GLY A 78 0.35 1.71 7.03
C GLY A 78 0.59 1.49 8.52
N LEU A 79 0.08 2.37 9.38
CA LEU A 79 0.23 2.24 10.84
C LEU A 79 -0.32 0.91 11.36
N SER A 80 -1.47 0.46 10.85
CA SER A 80 -2.02 -0.85 11.18
C SER A 80 -1.08 -1.98 10.77
N GLY A 81 -0.52 -1.92 9.55
CA GLY A 81 0.48 -2.85 9.07
C GLY A 81 1.73 -2.89 9.96
N ALA A 82 2.27 -1.74 10.36
CA ALA A 82 3.42 -1.67 11.26
C ALA A 82 3.12 -2.37 12.60
N PHE A 83 1.94 -2.10 13.17
CA PHE A 83 1.52 -2.74 14.42
C PHE A 83 1.36 -4.26 14.25
N PHE A 84 0.59 -4.72 13.26
CA PHE A 84 0.38 -6.15 13.02
C PHE A 84 1.69 -6.88 12.73
N PHE A 85 2.55 -6.37 11.84
CA PHE A 85 3.77 -7.09 11.49
C PHE A 85 4.86 -7.04 12.56
N SER A 86 4.79 -6.09 13.51
CA SER A 86 5.71 -6.07 14.66
C SER A 86 5.48 -7.22 15.65
N ILE A 87 4.27 -7.76 15.72
CA ILE A 87 3.91 -8.80 16.69
C ILE A 87 4.22 -10.21 16.17
N TRP A 88 4.20 -10.43 14.84
CA TRP A 88 4.05 -11.78 14.27
C TRP A 88 5.20 -12.26 13.37
N ASN A 89 6.24 -11.48 13.07
CA ASN A 89 7.13 -11.83 11.95
C ASN A 89 8.64 -11.61 12.16
N ASN A 90 9.43 -12.62 11.77
CA ASN A 90 10.90 -12.55 11.67
C ASN A 90 11.39 -11.68 10.48
N LEU A 91 10.49 -11.30 9.56
CA LEU A 91 10.75 -10.39 8.45
C LEU A 91 10.43 -8.92 8.79
N PHE A 92 10.40 -8.59 10.08
CA PHE A 92 9.99 -7.28 10.59
C PHE A 92 10.69 -6.11 9.88
N GLU A 93 12.00 -6.19 9.66
CA GLU A 93 12.78 -5.11 9.06
C GLU A 93 12.31 -4.76 7.63
N PHE A 94 12.13 -5.76 6.78
CA PHE A 94 11.68 -5.54 5.40
C PHE A 94 10.27 -4.93 5.35
N ILE A 95 9.35 -5.50 6.13
CA ILE A 95 7.96 -5.04 6.17
C ILE A 95 7.87 -3.65 6.82
N PHE A 96 8.71 -3.36 7.80
CA PHE A 96 8.81 -2.05 8.43
C PHE A 96 9.18 -0.96 7.42
N PHE A 97 10.21 -1.16 6.59
CA PHE A 97 10.58 -0.19 5.56
C PHE A 97 9.50 -0.01 4.49
N LEU A 98 8.84 -1.11 4.10
CA LEU A 98 7.72 -1.06 3.16
C LEU A 98 6.57 -0.23 3.71
N VAL A 99 6.17 -0.47 4.96
CA VAL A 99 5.09 0.26 5.62
C VAL A 99 5.47 1.72 5.89
N LEU A 100 6.72 1.99 6.27
CA LEU A 100 7.23 3.35 6.43
C LEU A 100 7.17 4.12 5.10
N GLY A 101 7.55 3.47 3.99
CA GLY A 101 7.40 4.03 2.65
C GLY A 101 5.95 4.38 2.33
N ILE A 102 5.00 3.49 2.63
CA ILE A 102 3.57 3.75 2.46
C ILE A 102 3.12 4.99 3.25
N ILE A 103 3.55 5.13 4.51
CA ILE A 103 3.21 6.28 5.35
C ILE A 103 3.81 7.58 4.79
N ILE A 104 5.09 7.57 4.40
CA ILE A 104 5.77 8.73 3.83
C ILE A 104 5.08 9.18 2.55
N PHE A 105 4.82 8.28 1.60
CA PHE A 105 4.14 8.65 0.36
C PHE A 105 2.67 9.03 0.61
N GLY A 106 1.99 8.42 1.59
CA GLY A 106 0.66 8.85 2.03
C GLY A 106 0.65 10.30 2.53
N SER A 107 1.70 10.72 3.23
CA SER A 107 1.83 12.10 3.74
C SER A 107 1.98 13.16 2.65
N PHE A 108 2.40 12.78 1.43
CA PHE A 108 2.46 13.71 0.30
C PHE A 108 1.09 14.03 -0.30
N LEU A 109 0.02 13.37 0.15
CA LEU A 109 -1.35 13.60 -0.32
C LEU A 109 -2.09 14.72 0.42
N PHE A 110 -1.43 15.39 1.37
CA PHE A 110 -1.93 16.58 2.08
C PHE A 110 -1.49 17.87 1.38
#